data_AF-A0A848D4U7-F1
#
_entry.id   AF-A0A848D4U7-F1
#
_cell.length_a   1.000
_cell.length_b   1.000
_cell.length_c   1.000
_cell.angle_alpha   90.00
_cell.angle_beta   90.00
_cell.angle_gamma   90.00
#
_symmetry.space_group_name_H-M   'P 1'
#
loop_
_entity.id
_entity.type
_entity.pdbx_description
1 polymer ?
#
loop_
_entity_poly.entity_id
_entity_poly.type
_entity_poly.pdbx_seq_one_letter_code
_entity_poly.pdbx_strand_id
1 'polypeptide(L)' 'MVFWILAYNMKWVTKDQLRLVVKTEKNPFGEITPEEFKIITGEDFIVTI' A
#
# COMPACT_ATOMS: atom_id res chain seq x y z
N MET A 1 3.30 -8.81 -0.71
CA MET A 1 3.53 -7.98 -1.92
C MET A 1 2.94 -8.52 -3.23
N VAL A 2 3.21 -9.76 -3.69
CA VAL A 2 2.86 -10.22 -5.08
C VAL A 2 1.38 -10.01 -5.45
N PHE A 3 0.46 -10.38 -4.57
CA PHE A 3 -0.97 -10.15 -4.77
C PHE A 3 -1.31 -8.67 -4.97
N TRP A 4 -0.72 -7.79 -4.17
CA TRP A 4 -0.98 -6.35 -4.19
C TRP A 4 -0.44 -5.65 -5.44
N ILE A 5 0.70 -6.10 -5.99
CA ILE A 5 1.19 -5.65 -7.30
C ILE A 5 0.18 -6.01 -8.40
N LEU A 6 -0.28 -7.26 -8.43
CA LEU A 6 -1.25 -7.72 -9.41
C LEU A 6 -2.57 -6.95 -9.29
N ALA A 7 -3.11 -6.84 -8.07
CA ALA A 7 -4.37 -6.15 -7.81
C ALA A 7 -4.33 -4.68 -8.24
N TYR A 8 -3.20 -3.98 -8.00
CA TYR A 8 -3.03 -2.59 -8.41
C TYR A 8 -2.88 -2.47 -9.94
N ASN A 9 -2.03 -3.30 -10.56
CA ASN A 9 -1.83 -3.29 -12.02
C ASN A 9 -3.12 -3.61 -12.80
N MET A 10 -3.94 -4.51 -12.26
CA MET A 10 -5.25 -4.87 -12.80
C MET A 10 -6.36 -3.90 -12.42
N LYS A 11 -6.05 -2.84 -11.66
CA LYS A 11 -6.98 -1.80 -11.18
C LYS A 11 -8.13 -2.37 -10.33
N TRP A 12 -7.92 -3.48 -9.64
CA TRP A 12 -8.88 -4.04 -8.68
C TRP A 12 -8.94 -3.21 -7.39
N VAL A 13 -7.86 -2.50 -7.10
CA VAL A 13 -7.76 -1.57 -5.98
C VAL A 13 -7.20 -0.24 -6.45
N THR A 14 -7.68 0.85 -5.85
CA THR A 14 -7.10 2.18 -6.02
C THR A 14 -5.88 2.35 -5.12
N LYS A 15 -5.09 3.40 -5.38
CA LYS A 15 -3.99 3.81 -4.50
C LYS A 15 -4.47 4.06 -3.07
N ASP A 16 -5.64 4.68 -2.90
CA ASP A 16 -6.20 4.99 -1.58
C ASP A 16 -6.65 3.74 -0.83
N GLN A 17 -7.22 2.75 -1.55
CA GLN A 17 -7.51 1.44 -0.97
C GLN A 17 -6.22 0.70 -0.59
N LEU A 18 -5.16 0.81 -1.40
CA LEU A 18 -3.87 0.23 -1.10
C LEU A 18 -3.23 0.86 0.17
N ARG A 19 -3.49 2.14 0.46
CA ARG A 19 -3.04 2.78 1.71
C ARG A 19 -3.59 2.11 2.97
N LEU A 20 -4.78 1.52 2.91
CA LEU A 20 -5.44 0.87 4.05
C LEU A 20 -4.74 -0.42 4.48
N VAL A 21 -4.01 -1.06 3.57
CA VAL A 21 -3.26 -2.29 3.85
C VAL A 21 -1.77 -2.03 4.11
N VAL A 22 -1.36 -0.76 4.18
CA VAL A 22 0.00 -0.40 4.58
C VAL A 22 0.15 -0.53 6.08
N LYS A 23 1.18 -1.27 6.48
CA LYS A 23 1.59 -1.48 7.86
C LYS A 23 2.23 -0.21 8.41
N THR A 24 1.67 0.29 9.51
CA THR A 24 2.14 1.49 10.22
C THR A 24 1.97 1.28 11.72
N GLU A 25 2.41 2.25 12.54
CA GLU A 25 2.12 2.24 13.97
C GLU A 25 0.61 2.24 14.27
N LYS A 26 -0.17 3.00 13.47
CA LYS A 26 -1.64 3.06 13.58
C LYS A 26 -2.33 1.83 12.96
N ASN A 27 -1.65 1.10 12.08
CA ASN A 27 -2.13 -0.12 11.43
C ASN A 27 -1.08 -1.25 11.52
N PRO A 28 -0.93 -1.90 12.67
CA PRO A 28 0.08 -2.95 12.86
C PRO A 28 -0.25 -4.24 12.08
N PHE A 29 -1.48 -4.39 11.59
CA PHE A 29 -1.95 -5.54 10.83
C PHE A 29 -1.89 -5.36 9.31
N GLY A 30 -1.29 -4.26 8.82
CA GLY A 30 -1.09 -4.06 7.39
C GLY A 30 -0.27 -5.19 6.75
N GLU A 31 -0.56 -5.45 5.48
CA GLU A 31 0.02 -6.54 4.70
C GLU A 31 1.24 -6.14 3.88
N ILE A 32 1.46 -4.84 3.69
CA ILE A 32 2.62 -4.29 2.97
C ILE A 32 3.30 -3.16 3.74
N THR A 33 4.59 -2.92 3.55
CA THR A 33 5.30 -1.79 4.17
C THR A 33 5.10 -0.48 3.39
N PRO A 34 5.42 0.69 3.99
CA PRO A 34 5.49 1.96 3.26
C PRO A 34 6.41 1.92 2.04
N GLU A 35 7.52 1.19 2.11
CA GLU A 35 8.45 1.00 0.99
C GLU A 35 7.82 0.15 -0.11
N GLU A 36 7.11 -0.92 0.24
CA GLU A 36 6.39 -1.75 -0.74
C GLU A 36 5.25 -0.98 -1.41
N PHE A 37 4.56 -0.09 -0.67
CA PHE A 37 3.58 0.83 -1.25
C PHE A 37 4.23 1.70 -2.34
N LYS A 38 5.42 2.24 -2.08
CA LYS A 38 6.18 3.03 -3.06
C LYS A 38 6.57 2.20 -4.27
N ILE A 39 6.99 0.96 -4.08
CA ILE A 39 7.32 0.04 -5.18
C ILE A 39 6.08 -0.22 -6.06
N ILE A 40 4.91 -0.42 -5.46
CA ILE A 40 3.66 -0.72 -6.18
C ILE A 40 3.14 0.52 -6.94
N THR A 41 3.18 1.69 -6.30
CA THR A 41 2.47 2.88 -6.78
C THR A 41 3.36 3.91 -7.46
N GLY A 42 4.66 3.87 -7.21
CA GLY A 42 5.62 4.92 -7.57
C GLY A 42 5.58 6.15 -6.64
N GLU A 43 4.78 6.13 -5.58
CA GLU A 43 4.57 7.28 -4.69
C GLU A 43 4.99 7.00 -3.26
N ASP A 44 5.54 8.01 -2.59
CA ASP A 44 5.86 7.93 -1.17
C ASP A 44 4.60 7.80 -0.30
N PHE A 45 4.68 6.91 0.70
CA PHE A 45 3.62 6.77 1.68
C PHE A 45 3.78 7.82 2.78
N ILE A 46 3.03 8.92 2.66
CA ILE A 46 3.01 9.99 3.68
C ILE A 46 1.98 9.63 4.76
N VAL A 47 2.45 9.41 5.99
CA VAL A 47 1.59 9.37 7.17
C VAL A 47 1.19 10.81 7.48
N THR A 48 -0.08 11.14 7.29
CA THR A 48 -0.61 12.41 7.81
C THR A 48 -0.86 12.19 9.31
N ILE A 49 -0.17 12.98 10.13
CA ILE A 49 -0.14 12.85 11.59
C ILE A 49 -1.52 13.13 12.17
#